data_AF-I6ZPR3-F1
#
_entry.id   AF-I6ZPR3-F1
#
_cell.length_a   1.000
_cell.length_b   1.000
_cell.length_c   1.000
_cell.angle_alpha   90.00
_cell.angle_beta   90.00
_cell.angle_gamma   90.00
#
_symmetry.space_group_name_H-M   'P 1'
#
loop_
_entity.id
_entity.type
_entity.pdbx_description
1 polymer ?
#
loop_
_entity_poly.entity_id
_entity_poly.type
_entity_poly.pdbx_seq_one_letter_code
_entity_poly.pdbx_strand_id
1 'polypeptide(L)'
;MYRLKLNAKDCISCGICTDVCLTKAIDMRIHSGKSIEGNYLSFLEFNDKTNKESLPEKMMTFPFMKNSELCNGCMVCVEECPTSAIAIDLHIKAYNSLTH
;
A
#
# COMPACT_ATOMS: atom_id res chain seq x y z
N MET A 1 -8.47 10.01 -8.77
CA MET A 1 -7.51 8.91 -8.58
C MET A 1 -8.08 7.96 -7.53
N TYR A 2 -7.71 6.69 -7.56
CA TYR A 2 -8.14 5.75 -6.53
C TYR A 2 -7.15 5.73 -5.35
N ARG A 3 -7.56 5.11 -4.24
CA ARG A 3 -6.75 4.85 -3.05
C ARG A 3 -7.02 3.43 -2.57
N LEU A 4 -5.99 2.74 -2.09
CA LEU A 4 -6.11 1.46 -1.40
C LEU A 4 -6.22 1.67 0.11
N LYS A 5 -7.20 1.00 0.73
CA LYS A 5 -7.35 0.81 2.17
C LYS A 5 -7.00 -0.64 2.49
N LEU A 6 -6.34 -0.84 3.64
CA LEU A 6 -5.87 -2.13 4.10
C LEU A 6 -6.21 -2.28 5.59
N ASN A 7 -6.87 -3.37 5.98
CA ASN A 7 -6.88 -3.83 7.35
C ASN A 7 -5.68 -4.76 7.58
N ALA A 8 -4.63 -4.24 8.19
CA ALA A 8 -3.41 -5.00 8.46
C ALA A 8 -3.61 -6.20 9.40
N LYS A 9 -4.72 -6.25 10.18
CA LYS A 9 -5.03 -7.39 11.05
C LYS A 9 -5.56 -8.60 10.29
N ASP A 10 -6.24 -8.37 9.17
CA ASP A 10 -6.89 -9.41 8.37
C ASP A 10 -6.01 -9.80 7.15
N CYS A 11 -4.99 -9.02 6.86
CA CYS A 11 -4.06 -9.24 5.74
C CYS A 11 -3.06 -10.36 6.05
N ILE A 12 -3.29 -11.54 5.48
CA ILE A 12 -2.39 -12.70 5.59
C ILE A 12 -1.17 -12.67 4.66
N SER A 13 -0.85 -11.52 4.05
CA SER A 13 0.33 -11.31 3.19
C SER A 13 0.45 -12.26 1.98
N CYS A 14 -0.67 -12.76 1.44
CA CYS A 14 -0.69 -13.80 0.40
C CYS A 14 -0.29 -13.35 -1.02
N GLY A 15 -0.14 -12.05 -1.30
CA GLY A 15 0.30 -11.54 -2.60
C GLY A 15 -0.77 -11.42 -3.70
N ILE A 16 -1.86 -12.21 -3.64
CA ILE A 16 -2.92 -12.32 -4.68
C ILE A 16 -3.34 -10.97 -5.28
N CYS A 17 -3.60 -9.96 -4.45
CA CYS A 17 -3.99 -8.61 -4.87
C CYS A 17 -2.99 -7.88 -5.79
N THR A 18 -1.72 -8.28 -5.79
CA THR A 18 -0.68 -7.82 -6.72
C THR A 18 -0.68 -8.67 -7.98
N ASP A 19 -0.80 -9.99 -7.87
CA ASP A 19 -0.79 -10.93 -9.00
C ASP A 19 -1.98 -10.70 -9.94
N VAL A 20 -3.17 -10.40 -9.41
CA VAL A 20 -4.37 -10.09 -10.21
C VAL A 20 -4.40 -8.63 -10.71
N CYS A 21 -3.45 -7.78 -10.28
CA CYS A 21 -3.41 -6.38 -10.67
C CYS A 21 -2.76 -6.21 -12.05
N LEU A 22 -3.53 -6.45 -13.12
CA LEU A 22 -3.05 -6.35 -14.51
C LEU A 22 -2.39 -5.01 -14.85
N THR A 23 -2.85 -3.91 -14.25
CA THR A 23 -2.26 -2.56 -14.47
C THR A 23 -1.04 -2.27 -13.59
N LYS A 24 -0.66 -3.19 -12.70
CA LYS A 24 0.47 -3.08 -11.75
C LYS A 24 0.40 -1.82 -10.86
N ALA A 25 -0.83 -1.41 -10.55
CA ALA A 25 -1.13 -0.29 -9.65
C ALA A 25 -0.89 -0.62 -8.17
N ILE A 26 -0.93 -1.90 -7.81
CA ILE A 26 -0.67 -2.45 -6.47
C ILE A 26 0.66 -3.21 -6.50
N ASP A 27 1.41 -3.15 -5.41
CA ASP A 27 2.65 -3.93 -5.21
C ASP A 27 2.79 -4.28 -3.72
N MET A 28 3.69 -5.22 -3.39
CA MET A 28 3.95 -5.66 -2.01
C MET A 28 5.13 -4.88 -1.41
N ARG A 29 5.01 -4.48 -0.13
CA ARG A 29 6.13 -3.84 0.59
C ARG A 29 7.23 -4.84 0.93
N ILE A 30 8.19 -5.00 0.01
CA ILE A 30 9.41 -5.79 0.24
C ILE A 30 10.24 -5.11 1.33
N HIS A 31 10.55 -5.85 2.39
CA HIS A 31 11.51 -5.41 3.39
C HIS A 31 12.93 -5.57 2.82
N SER A 32 13.53 -4.49 2.30
CA SER A 32 14.92 -4.53 1.81
C SER A 32 15.90 -4.56 2.98
N GLY A 33 16.03 -5.73 3.61
CA GLY A 33 17.08 -5.98 4.57
C GLY A 33 18.42 -6.02 3.85
N LYS A 34 19.35 -5.13 4.22
CA LYS A 34 20.76 -5.34 3.90
C LYS A 34 21.23 -6.62 4.58
N SER A 35 21.33 -7.71 3.82
CA SER A 35 22.56 -8.50 3.88
C SER A 35 23.75 -7.59 3.52
N ILE A 36 24.99 -8.04 3.73
CA ILE A 36 26.23 -7.25 3.55
C ILE A 36 26.42 -6.55 2.17
N GLU A 37 25.50 -6.72 1.22
CA GLU A 37 25.47 -6.11 -0.13
C GLU A 37 24.26 -5.20 -0.47
N GLY A 38 23.21 -5.02 0.37
CA GLY A 38 22.17 -3.99 0.09
C GLY A 38 20.68 -4.36 0.29
N ASN A 39 19.73 -3.40 0.37
CA ASN A 39 19.91 -1.94 0.52
C ASN A 39 18.73 -1.24 1.27
N TYR A 40 18.93 -0.82 2.53
CA TYR A 40 17.85 -0.49 3.50
C TYR A 40 16.77 0.49 3.02
N LEU A 41 15.51 0.11 3.24
CA LEU A 41 14.32 0.97 3.13
C LEU A 41 13.59 1.07 4.48
N SER A 42 13.97 2.04 5.31
CA SER A 42 13.17 2.50 6.44
C SER A 42 12.29 3.69 6.02
N PHE A 43 11.06 3.77 6.53
CA PHE A 43 10.19 4.93 6.38
C PHE A 43 9.93 5.54 7.76
N LEU A 44 9.93 6.87 7.84
CA LEU A 44 9.61 7.62 9.05
C LEU A 44 8.10 7.64 9.30
N GLU A 45 7.66 7.22 10.48
CA GLU A 45 6.29 7.45 10.94
C GLU A 45 6.15 8.88 11.46
N PHE A 46 5.44 9.74 10.71
CA PHE A 46 5.01 11.05 11.19
C PHE A 46 3.77 10.90 12.09
N ASN A 47 3.97 10.41 13.31
CA ASN A 47 3.05 10.65 14.42
C ASN A 47 3.83 10.71 15.73
N ASP A 48 3.46 11.71 16.53
CA ASP A 48 4.11 12.15 17.78
C ASP A 48 5.55 12.68 17.69
N LYS A 49 5.88 13.54 18.65
CA LYS A 49 7.01 14.50 18.61
C LYS A 49 8.40 13.89 18.82
N THR A 50 8.54 12.60 18.54
CA THR A 50 9.80 11.86 18.63
C THR A 50 9.95 11.00 17.38
N ASN A 51 10.71 11.49 16.40
CA ASN A 51 11.11 10.71 15.23
C ASN A 51 11.88 9.47 15.71
N LYS A 52 11.19 8.33 15.85
CA LYS A 52 11.77 7.09 16.33
C LYS A 52 11.57 6.03 15.27
N GLU A 53 12.66 5.62 14.63
CA GLU A 53 12.65 4.51 13.68
C GLU A 53 12.21 3.24 14.40
N SER A 54 11.07 2.68 13.97
CA SER A 54 10.58 1.40 14.46
C SER A 54 11.23 0.27 13.67
N LEU A 55 11.82 -0.69 14.40
CA LEU A 55 12.56 -1.80 13.78
C LEU A 55 11.62 -2.78 13.05
N PRO A 56 12.15 -3.57 12.09
CA PRO A 56 11.36 -4.45 11.22
C PRO A 56 10.56 -5.56 11.91
N GLU A 57 10.77 -5.78 13.20
CA GLU A 57 10.45 -6.99 13.96
C GLU A 57 8.94 -7.29 14.13
N LYS A 58 8.06 -6.46 13.56
CA LYS A 58 6.64 -6.80 13.31
C LYS A 58 6.43 -7.16 11.83
N MET A 59 7.22 -8.14 11.40
CA MET A 59 7.42 -8.55 10.00
C MET A 59 6.15 -9.12 9.34
N MET A 60 5.40 -8.30 8.59
CA MET A 60 4.50 -8.79 7.54
C MET A 60 4.61 -7.88 6.30
N THR A 61 4.88 -8.48 5.14
CA THR A 61 4.90 -7.81 3.84
C THR A 61 3.46 -7.48 3.44
N PHE A 62 3.08 -6.22 3.31
CA PHE A 62 1.70 -5.82 3.02
C PHE A 62 1.54 -5.12 1.67
N PRO A 63 0.37 -5.23 1.01
CA PRO A 63 0.12 -4.56 -0.26
C PRO A 63 -0.04 -3.06 -0.07
N PHE A 64 0.43 -2.29 -1.06
CA PHE A 64 0.22 -0.85 -1.13
C PHE A 64 -0.08 -0.43 -2.58
N MET A 65 -0.80 0.68 -2.73
CA MET A 65 -1.02 1.28 -4.04
C MET A 65 0.26 2.01 -4.48
N LYS A 66 1.01 1.37 -5.39
CA LYS A 66 2.28 1.86 -5.95
C LYS A 66 2.08 2.98 -6.96
N ASN A 67 1.06 2.88 -7.80
CA ASN A 67 0.73 3.92 -8.77
C ASN A 67 -0.79 4.02 -8.95
N SER A 68 -1.39 5.04 -8.32
CA SER A 68 -2.84 5.29 -8.33
C SER A 68 -3.39 5.83 -9.66
N GLU A 69 -2.52 6.31 -10.57
CA GLU A 69 -2.90 6.70 -11.94
C GLU A 69 -3.10 5.47 -12.84
N LEU A 70 -2.42 4.35 -12.55
CA LEU A 70 -2.62 3.08 -13.25
C LEU A 70 -3.81 2.29 -12.72
N CYS A 71 -4.38 2.67 -11.57
CA CYS A 71 -5.59 2.04 -11.07
C CYS A 71 -6.78 2.52 -11.91
N ASN A 72 -7.43 1.61 -12.64
CA ASN A 72 -8.65 1.90 -13.39
C ASN A 72 -9.94 1.71 -12.56
N GLY A 73 -9.84 1.17 -11.34
CA GLY A 73 -10.99 0.88 -10.48
C GLY A 73 -11.72 -0.43 -10.81
N CYS A 74 -11.06 -1.41 -11.45
CA CYS A 74 -11.67 -2.70 -11.81
C CYS A 74 -12.06 -3.63 -10.64
N MET A 75 -11.69 -3.30 -9.40
CA MET A 75 -12.01 -4.01 -8.15
C MET A 75 -11.58 -5.48 -8.01
N VAL A 76 -11.06 -6.16 -9.05
CA VAL A 76 -10.62 -7.57 -9.01
C VAL A 76 -9.76 -7.90 -7.78
N CYS A 77 -8.82 -7.04 -7.40
CA CYS A 77 -7.98 -7.25 -6.21
C CYS A 77 -8.77 -7.33 -4.87
N VAL A 78 -9.92 -6.66 -4.78
CA VAL A 78 -10.82 -6.68 -3.62
C VAL A 78 -11.66 -7.96 -3.62
N GLU A 79 -12.18 -8.34 -4.78
CA GLU A 79 -13.00 -9.55 -4.98
C GLU A 79 -12.17 -10.83 -4.73
N GLU A 80 -10.95 -10.88 -5.22
CA GLU A 80 -10.01 -12.00 -5.06
C GLU A 80 -9.27 -11.99 -3.69
N CYS A 81 -9.61 -11.09 -2.77
CA CYS A 81 -8.96 -11.03 -1.46
C CYS A 81 -9.60 -12.07 -0.50
N PRO A 82 -8.92 -13.18 -0.15
CA PRO A 82 -9.54 -14.29 0.58
C PRO A 82 -9.94 -13.95 2.02
N THR A 83 -9.44 -12.83 2.56
CA THR A 83 -9.75 -12.33 3.90
C THR A 83 -10.47 -10.97 3.89
N SER A 84 -10.87 -10.48 2.71
CA SER A 84 -11.50 -9.15 2.52
C SER A 84 -10.70 -7.98 3.13
N ALA A 85 -9.38 -8.14 3.25
CA ALA A 85 -8.50 -7.22 3.97
C ALA A 85 -8.24 -5.90 3.23
N ILE A 86 -8.61 -5.77 1.95
CA ILE A 86 -8.42 -4.55 1.17
C ILE A 86 -9.71 -4.00 0.57
N ALA A 87 -9.75 -2.69 0.40
CA ALA A 87 -10.80 -1.97 -0.31
C ALA A 87 -10.19 -0.84 -1.16
N ILE A 88 -10.90 -0.41 -2.20
CA ILE A 88 -10.50 0.71 -3.04
C ILE A 88 -11.54 1.84 -2.90
N ASP A 89 -11.08 3.07 -2.68
CA ASP A 89 -11.95 4.26 -2.66
C ASP A 89 -11.53 5.33 -3.67
N LEU A 90 -12.50 6.12 -4.13
CA LEU A 90 -12.28 7.27 -5.01
C LEU A 90 -11.72 8.44 -4.19
N HIS A 91 -10.44 8.75 -4.37
CA HIS A 91 -9.84 9.96 -3.86
C HIS A 91 -10.12 11.13 -4.80
N ILE A 92 -11.23 11.82 -4.54
CA ILE A 92 -11.50 13.15 -5.10
C ILE A 92 -10.54 14.13 -4.43
N LYS A 93 -9.50 14.57 -5.16
CA LYS A 93 -8.82 15.82 -4.77
C LYS A 93 -9.87 16.91 -4.90
N ALA A 94 -10.23 17.57 -3.80
CA ALA A 94 -11.02 18.78 -3.86
C ALA A 94 -10.23 19.82 -4.66
N TYR A 95 -10.56 19.97 -5.94
CA TYR A 95 -10.07 21.06 -6.75
C TYR A 95 -10.71 22.31 -6.17
N ASN A 96 -9.94 23.10 -5.42
CA ASN A 96 -10.39 24.40 -4.93
C ASN A 96 -10.70 25.27 -6.14
N SER A 97 -11.98 25.36 -6.46
CA SER A 97 -12.54 26.25 -7.46
C SER A 97 -12.46 27.69 -6.96
N LEU A 98 -11.29 28.29 -7.16
CA LEU A 98 -10.97 29.71 -7.14
C LEU A 98 -10.02 29.92 -8.33
N THR A 99 -10.46 30.15 -9.57
CA THR A 99 -11.30 31.25 -10.07
C THR A 99 -10.85 32.63 -9.58
N HIS A 100 -9.65 33.06 -9.98
CA HIS A 100 -9.56 33.97 -11.13
C HIS A 100 -8.14 34.06 -11.72
#